data_AF-A0A948B8D4-F1
#
_entry.id   AF-A0A948B8D4-F1
#
_cell.length_a   1.000
_cell.length_b   1.000
_cell.length_c   1.000
_cell.angle_alpha   90.00
_cell.angle_beta   90.00
_cell.angle_gamma   90.00
#
_symmetry.space_group_name_H-M   'P 1'
#
loop_
_entity.id
_entity.type
_entity.pdbx_description
1 polymer ?
#
loop_
_entity_poly.entity_id
_entity_poly.type
_entity_poly.pdbx_seq_one_letter_code
_entity_poly.pdbx_strand_id
1 'polypeptide(L)'
;MKQYLPGPLPDNPRNLLRRAGYGEKPGFKGQISYTRRFTNAAFPQFHLYYALKGDGIELNLHLDQKKATYSQSAHAHSADYDGQLVEQEMARIGQYISTYVNPLSQPLKKEEKPGRTKKGFWGTIFG
;
A
#
# COMPACT_ATOMS: atom_id res chain seq x y z
N MET A 1 -10.80 -11.85 2.62
CA MET A 1 -10.49 -11.63 4.06
C MET A 1 -10.79 -10.20 4.45
N LYS A 2 -11.32 -10.00 5.65
CA LYS A 2 -11.65 -8.69 6.20
C LYS A 2 -10.87 -8.46 7.50
N GLN A 3 -10.19 -7.32 7.63
CA GLN A 3 -9.40 -7.00 8.83
C GLN A 3 -9.53 -5.51 9.18
N TYR A 4 -9.68 -5.23 10.47
CA TYR A 4 -9.63 -3.86 11.00
C TYR A 4 -8.22 -3.56 11.49
N LEU A 5 -7.69 -2.41 11.07
CA LEU A 5 -6.45 -1.84 11.56
C LEU A 5 -6.80 -0.62 12.43
N PRO A 6 -6.45 -0.64 13.72
CA PRO A 6 -6.75 0.48 14.61
C PRO A 6 -5.96 1.72 14.20
N GLY A 7 -6.57 2.88 14.44
CA GLY A 7 -5.96 4.19 14.24
C GLY A 7 -5.10 4.69 15.40
N PRO A 8 -4.60 5.93 15.33
CA PRO A 8 -4.73 6.85 14.20
C PRO A 8 -3.85 6.44 13.01
N LEU A 9 -4.38 6.57 11.79
CA LEU A 9 -3.62 6.26 10.58
C LEU A 9 -2.54 7.31 10.31
N PRO A 10 -1.34 6.92 9.87
CA PRO A 10 -0.24 7.85 9.63
C PRO A 10 -0.41 8.76 8.40
N ASP A 11 -1.33 8.42 7.49
CA ASP A 11 -1.64 9.20 6.28
C ASP A 11 -3.06 8.80 5.81
N ASN A 12 -3.58 9.51 4.79
CA ASN A 12 -4.83 9.15 4.13
C ASN A 12 -4.75 7.70 3.59
N PRO A 13 -5.78 6.86 3.81
CA PRO A 13 -5.88 5.50 3.28
C PRO A 13 -5.47 5.33 1.83
N ARG A 14 -5.91 6.27 0.97
CA ARG A 14 -5.58 6.26 -0.45
C ARG A 14 -4.07 6.30 -0.68
N ASN A 15 -3.36 7.17 0.04
CA ASN A 15 -1.90 7.30 -0.06
C ASN A 15 -1.20 6.05 0.46
N LEU A 16 -1.68 5.51 1.60
CA LEU A 16 -1.14 4.28 2.19
C LEU A 16 -1.23 3.12 1.21
N LEU A 17 -2.40 2.91 0.59
CA LEU A 17 -2.62 1.84 -0.38
C LEU A 17 -1.82 2.03 -1.66
N ARG A 18 -1.75 3.26 -2.19
CA ARG A 18 -0.92 3.55 -3.37
C ARG A 18 0.54 3.23 -3.15
N ARG A 19 1.09 3.66 -2.02
CA ARG A 19 2.49 3.36 -1.69
C ARG A 19 2.71 1.87 -1.36
N ALA A 20 1.68 1.18 -0.86
CA ALA A 20 1.70 -0.28 -0.70
C ALA A 20 1.60 -1.07 -2.03
N GLY A 21 1.56 -0.39 -3.19
CA GLY A 21 1.56 -0.98 -4.51
C GLY A 21 0.18 -1.20 -5.13
N TYR A 22 -0.88 -0.63 -4.55
CA TYR A 22 -2.23 -0.75 -5.07
C TYR A 22 -2.60 0.41 -5.99
N GLY A 23 -3.02 0.07 -7.22
CA GLY A 23 -3.60 1.02 -8.16
C GLY A 23 -5.09 1.23 -7.88
N GLU A 24 -5.49 2.50 -7.86
CA GLU A 24 -6.90 2.89 -7.75
C GLU A 24 -7.66 2.50 -9.03
N LYS A 25 -8.85 1.92 -8.84
CA LYS A 25 -9.79 1.63 -9.91
C LYS A 25 -11.17 2.17 -9.53
N PRO A 26 -11.85 2.88 -10.43
CA PRO A 26 -13.24 3.25 -10.23
C PRO A 26 -14.06 1.95 -10.18
N GLY A 27 -14.64 1.66 -9.02
CA GLY A 27 -15.51 0.50 -8.86
C GLY A 27 -16.95 0.81 -9.29
N PHE A 28 -17.79 -0.20 -9.19
CA PHE A 28 -19.21 -0.10 -9.52
C PHE A 28 -19.94 0.74 -8.45
N LYS A 29 -20.85 1.63 -8.87
CA LYS A 29 -21.63 2.53 -8.00
C LYS A 29 -20.81 3.59 -7.24
N GLY A 30 -19.66 4.00 -7.77
CA GLY A 30 -18.86 5.08 -7.18
C GLY A 30 -18.02 4.67 -5.97
N GLN A 31 -18.03 3.38 -5.58
CA GLN A 31 -17.09 2.87 -4.60
C GLN A 31 -15.73 2.68 -5.28
N ILE A 32 -14.70 3.36 -4.77
CA ILE A 32 -13.34 3.19 -5.26
C ILE A 32 -12.79 1.85 -4.77
N SER A 33 -12.22 1.08 -5.69
CA SER A 33 -11.49 -0.14 -5.36
C SER A 33 -10.01 -0.02 -5.69
N TYR A 34 -9.23 -0.92 -5.12
CA TYR A 34 -7.78 -0.91 -5.21
C TYR A 34 -7.31 -2.26 -5.69
N THR A 35 -6.40 -2.30 -6.66
CA THR A 35 -5.90 -3.57 -7.19
C THR A 35 -4.39 -3.62 -7.28
N ARG A 36 -3.83 -4.80 -7.00
CA ARG A 36 -2.42 -5.11 -7.21
C ARG A 36 -2.35 -6.36 -8.08
N ARG A 37 -1.81 -6.20 -9.30
CA ARG A 37 -1.68 -7.31 -10.26
C ARG A 37 -0.37 -8.06 -10.03
N PHE A 38 -0.39 -9.37 -10.27
CA PHE A 38 0.82 -10.20 -10.24
C PHE A 38 1.57 -10.16 -11.58
N THR A 39 0.86 -9.91 -12.67
CA THR A 39 1.38 -9.87 -14.03
C THR A 39 0.77 -8.69 -14.80
N ASN A 40 1.14 -8.52 -16.07
CA ASN A 40 0.51 -7.54 -16.96
C ASN A 40 -0.92 -7.95 -17.39
N ALA A 41 -1.36 -9.17 -17.08
CA ALA A 41 -2.71 -9.63 -17.38
C ALA A 41 -3.74 -9.04 -16.41
N ALA A 42 -5.03 -9.15 -16.75
CA ALA A 42 -6.11 -8.67 -15.90
C ALA A 42 -6.27 -9.46 -14.59
N PHE A 43 -5.88 -10.74 -14.60
CA PHE A 43 -5.93 -11.67 -13.48
C PHE A 43 -4.69 -12.58 -13.51
N PRO A 44 -4.28 -13.18 -12.37
CA PRO A 44 -4.81 -12.94 -11.04
C PRO A 44 -4.47 -11.51 -10.54
N GLN A 45 -5.28 -10.98 -9.65
CA GLN A 45 -5.02 -9.70 -8.98
C GLN A 45 -5.58 -9.71 -7.55
N PHE A 46 -4.90 -9.04 -6.64
CA PHE A 46 -5.52 -8.66 -5.38
C PHE A 46 -6.51 -7.53 -5.61
N HIS A 47 -7.68 -7.64 -4.99
CA HIS A 47 -8.74 -6.65 -5.03
C HIS A 47 -9.10 -6.23 -3.61
N LEU A 48 -8.95 -4.95 -3.33
CA LEU A 48 -9.07 -4.38 -2.00
C LEU A 48 -10.10 -3.27 -1.99
N TYR A 49 -10.95 -3.30 -0.98
CA TYR A 49 -11.80 -2.20 -0.56
C TYR A 49 -11.41 -1.75 0.83
N TYR A 50 -11.63 -0.47 1.13
CA TYR A 50 -11.52 0.00 2.50
C TYR A 50 -12.76 0.79 2.92
N ALA A 51 -12.99 0.81 4.24
CA ALA A 51 -13.93 1.70 4.89
C ALA A 51 -13.25 2.34 6.11
N LEU A 52 -13.47 3.63 6.32
CA LEU A 52 -13.02 4.30 7.54
C LEU A 52 -13.93 3.90 8.71
N LYS A 53 -13.32 3.62 9.87
CA LYS A 53 -14.02 3.28 11.11
C LYS A 53 -13.36 4.01 12.28
N GLY A 54 -13.98 5.10 12.73
CA GLY A 54 -13.35 6.03 13.68
C GLY A 54 -12.03 6.55 13.10
N ASP A 55 -10.95 6.47 13.87
CA ASP A 55 -9.61 6.85 13.43
C ASP A 55 -8.86 5.73 12.69
N GLY A 56 -9.45 4.53 12.60
CA GLY A 56 -8.87 3.36 11.96
C GLY A 56 -9.44 3.07 10.57
N ILE A 57 -9.01 1.95 10.01
CA ILE A 57 -9.41 1.49 8.68
C ILE A 57 -9.79 0.02 8.69
N GLU A 58 -10.89 -0.30 8.04
CA GLU A 58 -11.29 -1.66 7.75
C GLU A 58 -10.93 -1.99 6.30
N LEU A 59 -10.13 -3.03 6.11
CA LEU A 59 -9.70 -3.54 4.80
C LEU A 59 -10.46 -4.82 4.46
N ASN A 60 -10.92 -4.93 3.22
CA ASN A 60 -11.52 -6.14 2.68
C ASN A 60 -10.77 -6.54 1.41
N LEU A 61 -9.95 -7.58 1.51
CA LEU A 61 -9.02 -8.06 0.49
C LEU A 61 -9.49 -9.39 -0.08
N HIS A 62 -9.49 -9.50 -1.40
CA HIS A 62 -9.81 -10.70 -2.16
C HIS A 62 -8.71 -11.00 -3.16
N LEU A 63 -8.56 -12.27 -3.53
CA LEU A 63 -7.74 -12.69 -4.65
C LEU A 63 -8.66 -13.06 -5.81
N ASP A 64 -8.68 -12.21 -6.83
CA ASP A 64 -9.46 -12.47 -8.05
C ASP A 64 -8.60 -13.34 -8.99
N GLN A 65 -8.96 -14.62 -9.17
CA GLN A 65 -8.25 -15.52 -10.08
C GLN A 65 -8.70 -15.39 -11.55
N LYS A 66 -9.96 -15.02 -11.78
CA LYS A 66 -10.56 -14.87 -13.11
C LYS A 66 -11.54 -13.72 -13.13
N LYS A 67 -11.91 -13.25 -14.34
CA LYS A 67 -13.00 -12.30 -14.50
C LYS A 67 -14.26 -12.89 -13.88
N ALA A 68 -14.85 -12.16 -12.94
CA ALA A 68 -16.12 -12.54 -12.34
C ALA A 68 -17.17 -12.70 -13.45
N THR A 69 -17.39 -13.94 -13.85
CA THR A 69 -18.61 -14.36 -14.53
C THR A 69 -19.59 -14.58 -13.38
N TYR A 70 -20.79 -14.02 -13.48
CA TYR A 70 -21.83 -14.16 -12.45
C TYR A 70 -22.31 -15.62 -12.45
N SER A 71 -21.50 -16.53 -11.91
CA SER A 71 -21.81 -17.91 -11.67
C SER A 71 -21.47 -18.19 -10.21
N GLN A 72 -22.55 -18.29 -9.45
CA GLN A 72 -22.67 -18.89 -8.14
C GLN A 72 -21.63 -20.00 -7.91
N SER A 73 -20.98 -19.97 -6.74
CA SER A 73 -20.36 -21.14 -6.10
C SER A 73 -19.04 -21.64 -6.70
N ALA A 74 -17.92 -21.21 -6.11
CA ALA A 74 -16.68 -21.99 -6.10
C ALA A 74 -16.34 -22.33 -4.65
N HIS A 75 -17.00 -23.38 -4.15
CA HIS A 75 -16.76 -23.94 -2.83
C HIS A 75 -15.51 -24.83 -2.84
N ALA A 76 -14.62 -24.54 -1.88
CA ALA A 76 -13.98 -25.51 -0.99
C ALA A 76 -12.69 -26.27 -1.36
N HIS A 77 -12.05 -26.08 -2.52
CA HIS A 77 -10.72 -26.72 -2.75
C HIS A 77 -9.57 -25.79 -3.19
N SER A 78 -9.84 -24.66 -3.85
CA SER A 78 -8.81 -23.63 -4.15
C SER A 78 -8.63 -22.60 -3.02
N ALA A 79 -9.50 -22.66 -2.00
CA ALA A 79 -9.62 -21.64 -0.97
C ALA A 79 -8.43 -21.61 0.02
N ASP A 80 -7.71 -22.72 0.21
CA ASP A 80 -6.64 -22.78 1.21
C ASP A 80 -5.40 -22.01 0.76
N TYR A 81 -4.94 -22.22 -0.47
CA TYR A 81 -3.82 -21.47 -1.04
C TYR A 81 -4.19 -20.00 -1.26
N ASP A 82 -5.41 -19.73 -1.74
CA ASP A 82 -5.92 -18.37 -1.88
C ASP A 82 -6.02 -17.67 -0.53
N GLY A 83 -6.46 -18.38 0.51
CA GLY A 83 -6.53 -17.92 1.88
C GLY A 83 -5.16 -17.55 2.42
N GLN A 84 -4.17 -18.43 2.27
CA GLN A 84 -2.80 -18.18 2.70
C GLN A 84 -2.19 -16.95 2.00
N LEU A 85 -2.38 -16.81 0.69
CA LEU A 85 -1.89 -15.65 -0.07
C LEU A 85 -2.57 -14.34 0.37
N VAL A 86 -3.87 -14.37 0.61
CA VAL A 86 -4.64 -13.21 1.09
C VAL A 86 -4.24 -12.83 2.51
N GLU A 87 -4.01 -13.80 3.39
CA GLU A 87 -3.54 -13.58 4.76
C GLU A 87 -2.13 -12.98 4.80
N GLN A 88 -1.20 -13.53 4.02
CA GLN A 88 0.16 -13.01 3.89
C GLN A 88 0.15 -11.57 3.36
N GLU A 89 -0.68 -11.29 2.35
CA GLU A 89 -0.79 -9.94 1.80
C GLU A 89 -1.45 -8.97 2.79
N MET A 90 -2.47 -9.42 3.53
CA MET A 90 -3.08 -8.61 4.59
C MET A 90 -2.07 -8.29 5.69
N ALA A 91 -1.27 -9.27 6.12
CA ALA A 91 -0.20 -9.07 7.08
C ALA A 91 0.86 -8.09 6.57
N ARG A 92 1.27 -8.20 5.29
CA ARG A 92 2.19 -7.25 4.65
C ARG A 92 1.64 -5.83 4.66
N ILE A 93 0.35 -5.64 4.33
CA ILE A 93 -0.29 -4.31 4.35
C ILE A 93 -0.35 -3.76 5.78
N GLY A 94 -0.71 -4.59 6.77
CA GLY A 94 -0.72 -4.21 8.18
C GLY A 94 0.67 -3.80 8.69
N GLN A 95 1.70 -4.58 8.36
CA GLN A 95 3.10 -4.27 8.67
C GLN A 95 3.56 -2.99 7.98
N TYR A 96 3.18 -2.80 6.72
CA TYR A 96 3.49 -1.60 5.97
C TYR A 96 2.89 -0.36 6.66
N ILE A 97 1.59 -0.36 6.92
CA ILE A 97 0.88 0.76 7.56
C ILE A 97 1.42 1.05 8.97
N SER A 98 1.64 0.01 9.78
CA SER A 98 2.22 0.16 11.12
C SER A 98 3.67 0.64 11.07
N THR A 99 4.45 0.21 10.07
CA THR A 99 5.80 0.74 9.88
C THR A 99 5.73 2.23 9.65
N TYR A 100 4.80 2.82 8.88
CA TYR A 100 4.68 4.29 8.70
C TYR A 100 4.33 5.07 9.97
N VAL A 101 3.86 4.41 11.03
CA VAL A 101 3.77 5.02 12.37
C VAL A 101 5.16 5.31 12.96
N ASN A 102 6.22 4.65 12.46
CA ASN A 102 7.58 4.67 13.01
C ASN A 102 8.72 5.40 12.22
N PRO A 103 8.63 5.82 10.93
CA PRO A 103 9.66 6.63 10.28
C PRO A 103 9.35 8.13 10.35
N LEU A 104 8.13 8.56 10.71
CA LEU A 104 7.86 9.97 11.05
C LEU A 104 8.33 10.33 12.47
N SER A 105 8.60 9.33 13.31
CA SER A 105 9.25 9.46 14.62
C SER A 105 10.78 9.32 14.57
N GLN A 106 11.36 9.03 13.39
CA GLN A 106 12.78 9.29 13.19
C GLN A 106 12.92 10.75 12.77
N PRO A 107 13.45 11.65 13.63
CA PRO A 107 13.93 12.93 13.11
C PRO A 107 14.90 12.59 11.99
N LEU A 108 14.72 13.20 10.81
CA LEU A 108 15.71 13.19 9.74
C LEU A 108 17.06 13.35 10.42
N LYS A 109 17.87 12.29 10.43
CA LYS A 109 19.24 12.39 10.93
C LYS A 109 19.86 13.45 10.04
N LYS A 110 20.01 14.65 10.57
CA LYS A 110 20.61 15.78 9.89
C LYS A 110 22.02 15.27 9.60
N GLU A 111 22.25 14.81 8.39
CA GLU A 111 23.61 14.53 7.94
C GLU A 111 24.32 15.87 7.98
N GLU A 112 25.01 16.13 9.08
CA GLU A 112 26.03 17.16 9.13
C GLU A 112 27.10 16.74 8.12
N LYS A 113 26.94 17.26 6.90
CA LYS A 113 28.01 17.24 5.91
C LYS A 113 29.23 17.85 6.58
N PRO A 114 30.39 17.17 6.65
CA PRO A 114 31.60 17.81 7.13
C PRO A 114 31.82 19.07 6.29
N GLY A 115 32.04 20.20 6.99
CA GLY A 115 31.99 21.53 6.42
C GLY A 115 32.77 21.63 5.11
N ARG A 116 32.05 21.88 4.01
CA ARG A 116 32.68 22.36 2.77
C ARG A 116 33.26 23.73 3.08
N THR A 117 34.58 23.81 3.22
CA THR A 117 35.30 25.08 3.14
C THR A 117 34.98 25.70 1.78
N LYS A 118 34.28 26.84 1.77
CA LYS A 118 34.13 27.66 0.57
C LYS A 118 35.51 28.23 0.22
N LYS A 119 36.26 27.59 -0.67
CA LYS A 119 37.31 28.28 -1.43
C LYS A 119 36.65 28.85 -2.68
N GLY A 120 36.59 30.18 -2.72
CA GLY A 120 35.95 30.97 -3.76
C GLY A 120 36.58 30.71 -5.13
N PHE A 121 35.72 30.52 -6.12
CA PHE A 121 36.06 30.29 -7.53
C PHE A 121 36.29 31.62 -8.28
N TRP A 122 37.01 32.58 -7.68
CA TRP A 122 37.24 33.91 -8.28
C TRP A 122 38.68 34.42 -8.12
N GLY A 123 39.64 33.54 -7.81
CA GLY A 123 41.02 33.95 -7.50
C GLY A 123 42.03 33.94 -8.66
N THR A 124 41.64 33.58 -9.89
CA THR A 124 42.66 33.25 -10.93
C THR A 124 42.37 33.80 -12.33
N ILE A 125 41.65 34.92 -12.47
CA ILE A 125 41.41 35.55 -13.79
C ILE A 125 41.84 37.02 -13.90
N PHE A 126 42.54 37.58 -12.93
CA PHE A 126 43.27 38.85 -13.10
C PHE A 126 44.63 38.74 -12.42
N GLY A 127 45.66 38.43 -13.20
CA GLY A 127 47.06 38.34 -12.79
C GLY A 127 47.93 38.01 -13.99
#